data_AF-A0A946JZU5-F1
#
_entry.id   AF-A0A946JZU5-F1
#
_cell.length_a   1.000
_cell.length_b   1.000
_cell.length_c   1.000
_cell.angle_alpha   90.00
_cell.angle_beta   90.00
_cell.angle_gamma   90.00
#
_symmetry.space_group_name_H-M   'P 1'
#
loop_
_entity.id
_entity.type
_entity.pdbx_description
1 polymer ?
#
loop_
_entity_poly.entity_id
_entity_poly.type
_entity_poly.pdbx_seq_one_letter_code
_entity_poly.pdbx_strand_id
1 'polypeptide(L)'
;MFRGVNNVNIDAKGRIAIPTRFRDQLLNHCNGEMVVTIDTEERCLLIYPQHDWDDIQRKVEALPSFNVAARRVQRLLIGHATDIQMDSSGRILLTPPLREYAQLDRKGVLLGQGKKLELWSESSWIERRDSWLEDQSSLELPDELQSLSL
;
A
#
# COMPACT_ATOMS: atom_id res chain seq x y z
N MET A 1 8.10 -12.11 0.40
CA MET A 1 8.24 -10.86 -0.37
C MET A 1 7.09 -10.78 -1.36
N PHE A 2 6.38 -9.66 -1.39
CA PHE A 2 5.22 -9.43 -2.27
C PHE A 2 5.68 -8.99 -3.66
N ARG A 3 5.12 -9.59 -4.71
CA ARG A 3 5.42 -9.27 -6.11
C ARG A 3 4.19 -9.43 -7.00
N GLY A 4 4.19 -8.73 -8.12
CA GLY A 4 3.22 -8.88 -9.22
C GLY A 4 1.94 -8.08 -9.05
N VAL A 5 1.14 -8.05 -10.12
CA VAL A 5 -0.13 -7.33 -10.24
C VAL A 5 -1.29 -8.32 -10.10
N ASN A 6 -2.28 -8.03 -9.25
CA ASN A 6 -3.46 -8.89 -9.08
C ASN A 6 -4.73 -8.06 -9.10
N ASN A 7 -5.69 -8.43 -9.93
CA ASN A 7 -7.01 -7.83 -9.88
C ASN A 7 -7.80 -8.42 -8.70
N VAL A 8 -8.41 -7.56 -7.92
CA VAL A 8 -9.21 -7.92 -6.75
C VAL A 8 -10.57 -7.22 -6.82
N ASN A 9 -11.57 -7.83 -6.19
CA ASN A 9 -12.88 -7.19 -6.03
C ASN A 9 -13.05 -6.75 -4.57
N ILE A 10 -13.66 -5.59 -4.39
CA ILE A 10 -14.11 -5.07 -3.11
C ILE A 10 -15.59 -5.46 -2.98
N ASP A 11 -15.95 -6.16 -1.91
CA ASP A 11 -17.34 -6.52 -1.66
C ASP A 11 -18.16 -5.37 -1.09
N ALA A 12 -19.48 -5.55 -0.99
CA ALA A 12 -20.40 -4.52 -0.48
C ALA A 12 -20.11 -4.06 0.96
N LYS A 13 -19.33 -4.84 1.73
CA LYS A 13 -18.92 -4.48 3.10
C LYS A 13 -17.55 -3.79 3.13
N GLY A 14 -16.91 -3.59 1.99
CA GLY A 14 -15.55 -3.02 1.91
C GLY A 14 -14.45 -4.04 2.17
N ARG A 15 -14.73 -5.34 2.04
CA ARG A 15 -13.70 -6.38 2.21
C ARG A 15 -13.05 -6.72 0.88
N ILE A 16 -11.75 -7.02 0.95
CA ILE A 16 -10.99 -7.57 -0.18
C ILE A 16 -10.41 -8.92 0.21
N ALA A 17 -10.30 -9.83 -0.76
CA ALA A 17 -9.57 -11.07 -0.56
C ALA A 17 -8.08 -10.86 -0.86
N ILE A 18 -7.23 -11.23 0.09
CA ILE A 18 -5.80 -11.33 -0.14
C ILE A 18 -5.55 -12.50 -1.10
N PRO A 19 -4.77 -12.32 -2.19
CA PRO A 19 -4.40 -13.40 -3.10
C PRO A 19 -3.79 -14.59 -2.34
N THR A 20 -4.22 -15.81 -2.67
CA THR A 20 -3.84 -17.03 -1.94
C THR A 20 -2.34 -17.19 -1.76
N ARG A 21 -1.55 -16.81 -2.78
CA ARG A 21 -0.08 -16.88 -2.76
C ARG A 21 0.59 -16.03 -1.66
N PHE A 22 -0.11 -15.06 -1.08
CA PHE A 22 0.41 -14.20 -0.02
C PHE A 22 -0.04 -14.63 1.38
N ARG A 23 -1.07 -15.48 1.49
CA ARG A 23 -1.74 -15.79 2.77
C ARG A 23 -0.83 -16.55 3.72
N ASP A 24 -0.22 -17.64 3.26
CA ASP A 24 0.69 -18.44 4.11
C ASP A 24 1.88 -17.61 4.59
N GLN A 25 2.41 -16.75 3.72
CA GLN A 25 3.49 -15.84 4.08
C GLN A 25 3.04 -14.86 5.18
N LEU A 26 1.85 -14.25 5.06
CA LEU A 26 1.32 -13.32 6.06
C LEU A 26 0.99 -14.02 7.39
N LEU A 27 0.43 -15.22 7.35
CA LEU A 27 0.15 -16.01 8.54
C LEU A 27 1.44 -16.40 9.26
N ASN A 28 2.46 -16.85 8.54
CA ASN A 28 3.74 -17.24 9.14
C ASN A 28 4.56 -16.04 9.63
N HIS A 29 4.48 -14.90 8.95
CA HIS A 29 5.30 -13.72 9.24
C HIS A 29 4.71 -12.84 10.33
N CYS A 30 3.39 -12.66 10.36
CA CYS A 30 2.73 -11.73 11.27
C CYS A 30 1.35 -12.22 11.73
N ASN A 31 1.06 -13.53 11.65
CA ASN A 31 -0.24 -14.10 12.04
C ASN A 31 -1.45 -13.46 11.33
N GLY A 32 -1.24 -12.89 10.14
CA GLY A 32 -2.27 -12.14 9.40
C GLY A 32 -2.58 -10.75 9.95
N GLU A 33 -1.82 -10.25 10.92
CA GLU A 33 -1.88 -8.88 11.44
C GLU A 33 -1.18 -7.93 10.47
N MET A 34 -1.89 -6.90 10.02
CA MET A 34 -1.40 -5.93 9.04
C MET A 34 -1.82 -4.53 9.43
N VAL A 35 -1.10 -3.55 8.90
CA VAL A 35 -1.50 -2.14 8.95
C VAL A 35 -1.80 -1.66 7.55
N VAL A 36 -2.94 -0.97 7.41
CA VAL A 36 -3.30 -0.28 6.17
C VAL A 36 -3.24 1.23 6.41
N THR A 37 -2.56 1.94 5.53
CA THR A 37 -2.51 3.41 5.52
C THR A 37 -2.62 3.93 4.09
N ILE A 38 -2.55 5.24 3.91
CA ILE A 38 -2.55 5.90 2.60
C ILE A 38 -1.13 6.08 2.06
N ASP A 39 -0.99 6.13 0.74
CA ASP A 39 0.20 6.72 0.14
C ASP A 39 0.14 8.26 0.21
N THR A 40 1.26 8.93 0.45
CA THR A 40 1.30 10.39 0.67
C THR A 40 1.35 11.21 -0.62
N GLU A 41 1.63 10.56 -1.73
CA GLU A 41 1.78 11.15 -3.07
C GLU A 41 0.68 10.64 -4.00
N GLU A 42 0.25 9.39 -3.79
CA GLU A 42 -0.72 8.71 -4.64
C GLU A 42 -2.05 8.42 -3.96
N ARG A 43 -3.10 8.27 -4.79
CA ARG A 43 -4.45 7.87 -4.34
C ARG A 43 -4.56 6.34 -4.27
N CYS A 44 -3.73 5.74 -3.44
CA CYS A 44 -3.76 4.30 -3.16
C CYS A 44 -3.56 4.02 -1.67
N LEU A 45 -3.81 2.78 -1.27
CA LEU A 45 -3.52 2.30 0.08
C LEU A 45 -2.24 1.49 0.11
N LEU A 46 -1.49 1.62 1.19
CA LEU A 46 -0.33 0.82 1.50
C LEU A 46 -0.71 -0.21 2.56
N ILE A 47 -0.39 -1.47 2.33
CA ILE A 47 -0.66 -2.58 3.25
C ILE A 47 0.68 -3.20 3.64
N TYR A 48 0.97 -3.18 4.94
CA TYR A 48 2.19 -3.71 5.52
C TYR A 48 1.84 -4.85 6.48
N PRO A 49 2.66 -5.93 6.53
CA PRO A 49 2.70 -6.77 7.71
C PRO A 49 3.05 -5.92 8.95
N GLN A 50 2.45 -6.23 10.10
CA GLN A 50 2.61 -5.44 11.33
C GLN A 50 4.08 -5.15 11.65
N HIS A 51 4.93 -6.19 11.67
CA HIS A 51 6.35 -6.04 12.01
C HIS A 51 7.11 -5.09 11.08
N ASP A 52 6.81 -5.10 9.78
CA ASP A 52 7.43 -4.20 8.81
C ASP A 52 6.94 -2.76 8.99
N TRP A 53 5.68 -2.57 9.38
CA TRP A 53 5.12 -1.26 9.72
C TRP A 53 5.75 -0.68 10.99
N ASP A 54 5.96 -1.48 12.03
CA ASP A 54 6.51 -0.99 13.30
C ASP A 54 7.90 -0.33 13.13
N ASP A 55 8.72 -0.83 12.19
CA ASP A 55 10.00 -0.22 11.81
C ASP A 55 9.81 1.15 11.13
N ILE A 56 8.79 1.27 10.26
CA ILE A 56 8.47 2.51 9.54
C ILE A 56 7.91 3.54 10.52
N GLN A 57 6.94 3.14 11.34
CA GLN A 57 6.31 4.00 12.33
C GLN A 57 7.33 4.60 13.28
N ARG A 58 8.25 3.79 13.84
CA ARG A 58 9.32 4.30 14.72
C ARG A 58 10.16 5.38 14.06
N LYS A 59 10.49 5.23 12.77
CA LYS A 59 11.28 6.22 12.03
C LYS A 59 10.50 7.51 11.80
N VAL A 60 9.20 7.41 11.50
CA VAL A 60 8.32 8.57 11.26
C VAL A 60 8.02 9.32 12.56
N GLU A 61 7.84 8.61 13.68
CA GLU A 61 7.65 9.19 15.01
C GLU A 61 8.89 9.93 15.51
N ALA A 62 10.10 9.46 15.14
CA ALA A 62 11.36 10.11 15.50
C ALA A 62 11.62 11.43 14.74
N LEU A 63 10.79 11.77 13.75
CA LEU A 63 10.97 13.01 12.99
C LEU A 63 10.70 14.26 13.86
N PRO A 64 11.45 15.37 13.66
CA PRO A 64 11.29 16.57 14.46
C PRO A 64 9.89 17.18 14.37
N SER A 65 9.20 17.30 15.52
CA SER A 65 7.82 17.79 15.58
C SER A 65 7.65 19.25 15.18
N PHE A 66 8.71 20.07 15.22
CA PHE A 66 8.66 21.47 14.79
C PHE A 66 8.76 21.64 13.26
N ASN A 67 9.22 20.62 12.53
CA ASN A 67 9.28 20.64 11.07
C ASN A 67 7.86 20.43 10.47
N VAL A 68 7.44 21.36 9.62
CA VAL A 68 6.09 21.36 9.01
C VAL A 68 5.88 20.13 8.10
N ALA A 69 6.89 19.77 7.31
CA ALA A 69 6.83 18.60 6.43
C ALA A 69 6.78 17.29 7.22
N ALA A 70 7.55 17.18 8.30
CA ALA A 70 7.51 16.03 9.21
C ALA A 70 6.10 15.83 9.80
N ARG A 71 5.48 16.90 10.33
CA ARG A 71 4.10 16.84 10.84
C ARG A 71 3.10 16.45 9.77
N ARG A 72 3.28 16.92 8.53
CA ARG A 72 2.41 16.52 7.40
C ARG A 72 2.52 15.02 7.17
N VAL A 73 3.73 14.47 7.09
CA VAL A 73 3.95 13.03 6.88
C VAL A 73 3.37 12.21 8.04
N GLN A 74 3.59 12.61 9.29
CA GLN A 74 3.01 11.95 10.46
C GLN A 74 1.48 11.90 10.39
N ARG A 75 0.82 13.02 10.05
CA ARG A 75 -0.65 13.08 9.92
C ARG A 75 -1.18 12.21 8.79
N LEU A 76 -0.49 12.20 7.65
CA LEU A 76 -0.92 11.42 6.49
C LEU A 76 -0.67 9.92 6.70
N LEU A 77 0.56 9.51 7.04
CA LEU A 77 0.89 8.09 7.22
C LEU A 77 0.36 7.52 8.53
N ILE A 78 0.77 8.04 9.67
CA ILE A 78 0.38 7.47 10.97
C ILE A 78 -1.09 7.78 11.25
N GLY A 79 -1.55 9.00 10.94
CA GLY A 79 -2.95 9.39 11.19
C GLY A 79 -4.00 8.59 10.41
N HIS A 80 -3.63 7.95 9.29
CA HIS A 80 -4.52 7.05 8.53
C HIS A 80 -4.22 5.56 8.77
N ALA A 81 -3.15 5.24 9.50
CA ALA A 81 -2.79 3.86 9.79
C ALA A 81 -3.90 3.19 10.60
N THR A 82 -4.36 2.04 10.11
CA THR A 82 -5.40 1.23 10.73
C THR A 82 -4.93 -0.21 10.85
N ASP A 83 -4.95 -0.74 12.06
CA ASP A 83 -4.66 -2.14 12.34
C ASP A 83 -5.80 -3.03 11.82
N ILE A 84 -5.44 -4.06 11.04
CA ILE A 84 -6.40 -4.97 10.42
C ILE A 84 -5.92 -6.41 10.55
N GLN A 85 -6.84 -7.28 10.98
CA GLN A 85 -6.65 -8.72 11.01
C GLN A 85 -7.23 -9.38 9.75
N MET A 86 -6.44 -10.25 9.12
CA MET A 86 -6.96 -11.14 8.07
C MET A 86 -7.90 -12.20 8.67
N ASP A 87 -9.11 -12.31 8.10
CA ASP A 87 -10.10 -13.30 8.53
C ASP A 87 -9.71 -14.73 8.08
N SER A 88 -10.42 -15.73 8.59
CA SER A 88 -10.19 -17.15 8.25
C SER A 88 -10.40 -17.48 6.77
N SER A 89 -11.08 -16.61 6.01
CA SER A 89 -11.27 -16.73 4.56
C SER A 89 -10.20 -16.00 3.76
N GLY A 90 -9.22 -15.40 4.43
CA GLY A 90 -8.13 -14.63 3.82
C GLY A 90 -8.58 -13.25 3.32
N ARG A 91 -9.56 -12.62 3.96
CA ARG A 91 -10.03 -11.27 3.62
C ARG A 91 -9.62 -10.27 4.68
N ILE A 92 -9.48 -9.01 4.26
CA ILE A 92 -9.34 -7.86 5.15
C ILE A 92 -10.49 -6.89 4.95
N LEU A 93 -10.88 -6.18 5.99
CA LEU A 93 -11.92 -5.15 5.96
C LEU A 93 -11.27 -3.77 5.88
N LEU A 94 -11.61 -2.99 4.85
CA LEU A 94 -11.14 -1.62 4.71
C LEU A 94 -12.15 -0.64 5.32
N THR A 95 -11.65 0.29 6.13
CA THR A 95 -12.49 1.33 6.73
C THR A 95 -13.02 2.28 5.65
N PRO A 96 -14.18 2.92 5.85
CA PRO A 96 -14.72 3.88 4.89
C PRO A 96 -13.72 5.00 4.51
N PRO A 97 -13.00 5.65 5.46
CA PRO A 97 -12.04 6.71 5.10
C PRO A 97 -10.91 6.24 4.18
N LEU A 98 -10.39 5.03 4.39
CA LEU A 98 -9.36 4.45 3.51
C LEU A 98 -9.92 4.18 2.10
N ARG A 99 -11.13 3.64 2.01
CA ARG A 99 -11.78 3.41 0.71
C ARG A 99 -12.07 4.71 -0.03
N GLU A 100 -12.55 5.72 0.68
CA GLU A 100 -12.80 7.06 0.12
C GLU A 100 -11.50 7.70 -0.38
N TYR A 101 -10.42 7.65 0.41
CA TYR A 101 -9.13 8.21 0.00
C TYR A 101 -8.60 7.57 -1.29
N ALA A 102 -8.57 6.24 -1.36
CA ALA A 102 -8.05 5.50 -2.51
C ALA A 102 -9.07 5.33 -3.65
N GLN A 103 -10.23 6.00 -3.54
CA GLN A 103 -11.30 5.98 -4.55
C GLN A 103 -11.72 4.55 -4.93
N LEU A 104 -11.76 3.67 -3.93
CA LEU A 104 -12.09 2.26 -4.12
C LEU A 104 -13.60 2.07 -4.23
N ASP A 105 -14.05 1.64 -5.42
CA ASP A 105 -15.39 1.12 -5.64
C ASP A 105 -15.38 -0.42 -5.68
N ARG A 106 -15.70 -1.07 -6.81
CA ARG A 106 -15.82 -2.54 -6.87
C ARG A 106 -14.57 -3.26 -7.31
N LYS A 107 -13.76 -2.66 -8.18
CA LYS A 107 -12.57 -3.27 -8.76
C LYS A 107 -11.32 -2.57 -8.28
N GLY A 108 -10.37 -3.35 -7.81
CA GLY A 108 -9.08 -2.87 -7.38
C GLY A 108 -7.94 -3.67 -7.97
N VAL A 109 -6.74 -3.11 -7.85
CA VAL A 109 -5.49 -3.74 -8.25
C VAL A 109 -4.58 -3.78 -7.04
N LEU A 110 -4.11 -4.99 -6.71
CA LEU A 110 -3.19 -5.24 -5.63
C LEU A 110 -1.79 -5.53 -6.19
N LEU A 111 -0.88 -4.58 -5.97
CA LEU A 111 0.50 -4.61 -6.44
C LEU A 111 1.43 -5.06 -5.32
N GLY A 112 2.28 -6.05 -5.58
CA GLY A 112 3.35 -6.42 -4.66
C GLY A 112 4.61 -5.61 -4.91
N GLN A 113 5.03 -4.83 -3.90
CA GLN A 113 6.23 -3.98 -3.93
C GLN A 113 7.22 -4.39 -2.83
N GLY A 114 7.67 -5.64 -2.87
CA GLY A 114 8.70 -6.15 -1.96
C GLY A 114 8.17 -6.41 -0.55
N LYS A 115 8.25 -5.39 0.32
CA LYS A 115 7.85 -5.46 1.73
C LYS A 115 6.39 -5.06 1.99
N LYS A 116 5.74 -4.45 0.99
CA LYS A 116 4.37 -3.96 1.09
C LYS A 116 3.53 -4.42 -0.09
N LEU A 117 2.21 -4.33 0.08
CA LEU A 117 1.26 -4.34 -1.02
C LEU A 117 0.71 -2.93 -1.20
N GLU A 118 0.41 -2.56 -2.43
CA GLU A 118 -0.37 -1.36 -2.73
C GLU A 118 -1.72 -1.76 -3.29
N LEU A 119 -2.77 -1.11 -2.81
CA LEU A 119 -4.13 -1.31 -3.28
C LEU A 119 -4.62 -0.03 -3.95
N TRP A 120 -4.91 -0.17 -5.23
CA TRP A 120 -5.39 0.89 -6.09
C TRP A 120 -6.81 0.61 -6.53
N SER A 121 -7.58 1.66 -6.82
CA SER A 121 -8.72 1.52 -7.73
C SER A 121 -8.20 1.11 -9.12
N GLU A 122 -8.90 0.20 -9.80
CA GLU A 122 -8.47 -0.28 -11.13
C GLU A 122 -8.32 0.88 -12.13
N SER A 123 -9.25 1.85 -12.11
CA SER A 123 -9.19 3.01 -13.02
C SER A 123 -8.00 3.91 -12.73
N SER A 124 -7.77 4.25 -11.45
CA SER A 124 -6.68 5.14 -11.04
C SER A 124 -5.31 4.51 -11.31
N TRP A 125 -5.19 3.18 -11.16
CA TRP A 125 -3.96 2.46 -11.51
C TRP A 125 -3.66 2.52 -13.01
N ILE A 126 -4.66 2.23 -13.85
CA ILE A 126 -4.49 2.24 -15.30
C ILE A 126 -4.06 3.63 -15.78
N GLU A 127 -4.80 4.66 -15.37
CA GLU A 127 -4.50 6.05 -15.71
C GLU A 127 -3.08 6.44 -15.28
N ARG A 128 -2.70 6.12 -14.04
CA ARG A 128 -1.37 6.49 -13.53
C ARG A 128 -0.25 5.73 -14.22
N ARG A 129 -0.41 4.42 -14.40
CA ARG A 129 0.58 3.57 -15.10
C ARG A 129 0.80 4.09 -16.52
N ASP A 130 -0.27 4.39 -17.24
CA ASP A 130 -0.17 4.86 -18.63
C ASP A 130 0.47 6.24 -18.69
N SER A 131 0.13 7.14 -17.75
CA SER A 131 0.83 8.42 -17.60
C SER A 131 2.34 8.26 -17.36
N TRP A 132 2.76 7.31 -16.53
CA TRP A 132 4.20 7.05 -16.31
C TRP A 132 4.90 6.45 -17.55
N LEU A 133 4.19 5.66 -18.36
CA LEU A 133 4.75 5.11 -19.60
C LEU A 133 4.89 6.17 -20.70
N GLU A 134 4.04 7.18 -20.70
CA GLU A 134 4.07 8.29 -21.66
C GLU A 134 5.02 9.42 -21.24
N ASP A 135 5.36 9.51 -19.95
CA ASP A 135 6.24 10.53 -19.42
C ASP A 135 7.71 10.31 -19.80
N GLN A 136 8.12 10.98 -20.88
CA GLN A 136 9.49 10.98 -21.39
C GLN A 136 10.49 11.76 -20.52
N SER A 137 10.02 12.51 -19.50
CA SER A 137 10.93 13.19 -18.56
C SER A 137 11.67 12.22 -17.63
N SER A 138 11.18 10.97 -17.54
CA SER A 138 11.76 9.89 -16.73
C SER A 138 12.86 9.07 -17.45
N LEU A 139 13.28 9.45 -18.66
CA LEU A 139 14.31 8.72 -19.42
C LEU A 139 15.71 8.79 -18.78
N GLU A 140 15.97 9.77 -17.91
CA GLU A 140 17.13 9.76 -17.04
C GLU A 140 16.84 8.84 -15.84
N LEU A 141 17.19 7.56 -16.01
CA LEU A 141 17.18 6.61 -14.92
C LEU A 141 18.09 7.12 -13.79
N PRO A 142 17.61 7.16 -12.53
CA PRO A 142 18.45 7.45 -11.38
C PRO A 142 19.73 6.63 -11.40
N ASP A 143 20.84 7.20 -10.92
CA ASP A 143 22.16 6.56 -10.93
C ASP A 143 22.13 5.17 -10.26
N GLU A 144 21.27 4.98 -9.26
CA GLU A 144 21.07 3.70 -8.59
C GLU A 144 20.55 2.62 -9.54
N LEU A 145 19.67 2.97 -10.49
CA LEU A 145 19.14 2.03 -11.49
C LEU A 145 20.15 1.73 -12.59
N GLN A 146 21.06 2.66 -12.91
CA GLN A 146 22.14 2.41 -13.89
C GLN A 146 23.11 1.33 -13.39
N SER A 147 23.25 1.19 -12.07
CA SER A 147 24.07 0.15 -11.44
C SER A 147 23.41 -1.24 -11.42
N LEU A 148 22.10 -1.30 -11.65
CA LEU A 148 21.37 -2.56 -11.75
C LEU A 148 21.52 -3.08 -13.18
N SER A 149 22.23 -4.22 -13.33
CA SER A 149 22.23 -4.97 -14.59
C SER A 149 20.83 -5.56 -14.80
N LEU A 150 19.92 -4.78 -15.39
CA LEU A 150 18.57 -5.19 -15.77
C LEU A 150 18.55 -5.83 -17.16
#